data_AF-E9KJP1-F1
#
_entry.id   AF-E9KJP1-F1
#
_cell.length_a   1.000
_cell.length_b   1.000
_cell.length_c   1.000
_cell.angle_alpha   90.00
_cell.angle_beta   90.00
_cell.angle_gamma   90.00
#
_symmetry.space_group_name_H-M   'P 1'
#
loop_
_entity.id
_entity.type
_entity.pdbx_description
1 polymer ?
#
loop_
_entity_poly.entity_id
_entity_poly.type
_entity_poly.pdbx_seq_one_letter_code
_entity_poly.pdbx_strand_id
1 'polypeptide(L)'
;FSTVGGEKGSADTARDPRGFSLKFYTEEGNWDLVGNNTPIFFIRDPFLFPSFIHTQKRNPVTNLKDPDMFWDFITLRPETCHQVSFLFSDRGTPDGYRRMNGYGSHTFKLVNAEGEAVYCKFHMKTDQGIKNLSGSKAGELSASDPDYATRDLYNSIAEGNFPSWSMYLQVMTFEEAEKFRWNPFDVTKVWPQGEFPLIPVGRFTLNRNPKNYFAEVEQIAFSP
;
A
#
# COMPACT_ATOMS: atom_id res chain seq x y z
N PHE A 1 -5.92 -7.08 -1.09
CA PHE A 1 -4.57 -6.76 -1.59
C PHE A 1 -4.61 -6.68 -3.10
N SER A 2 -3.69 -5.97 -3.74
CA SER A 2 -3.62 -5.88 -5.20
C SER A 2 -2.25 -5.40 -5.68
N THR A 3 -1.98 -5.54 -6.97
CA THR A 3 -1.03 -4.68 -7.72
C THR A 3 -1.74 -3.37 -8.13
N VAL A 4 -1.08 -2.51 -8.93
CA VAL A 4 -1.58 -1.18 -9.34
C VAL A 4 -1.67 -1.04 -10.86
N GLY A 5 -0.55 -1.23 -11.57
CA GLY A 5 -0.45 -0.97 -13.00
C GLY A 5 -1.10 -2.04 -13.87
N GLY A 6 -1.05 -3.29 -13.42
CA GLY A 6 -1.52 -4.47 -14.16
C GLY A 6 -3.04 -4.57 -14.29
N GLU A 7 -3.51 -5.23 -15.34
CA GLU A 7 -4.91 -5.62 -15.50
C GLU A 7 -5.22 -6.91 -14.71
N LYS A 8 -6.48 -7.35 -14.72
CA LYS A 8 -6.96 -8.50 -13.93
C LYS A 8 -6.17 -9.80 -14.12
N GLY A 9 -5.63 -10.04 -15.33
CA GLY A 9 -4.83 -11.23 -15.65
C GLY A 9 -3.31 -11.01 -15.59
N SER A 10 -2.84 -9.93 -14.97
CA SER A 10 -1.41 -9.65 -14.80
C SER A 10 -0.82 -10.46 -13.64
N ALA A 11 0.49 -10.69 -13.69
CA ALA A 11 1.16 -11.49 -12.67
C ALA A 11 1.29 -10.77 -11.32
N ASP A 12 0.92 -11.47 -10.24
CA ASP A 12 1.03 -11.04 -8.84
C ASP A 12 2.44 -10.64 -8.42
N THR A 13 3.48 -11.16 -9.09
CA THR A 13 4.90 -10.92 -8.77
C THR A 13 5.52 -9.74 -9.52
N ALA A 14 4.75 -8.98 -10.31
CA ALA A 14 5.24 -7.78 -10.99
C ALA A 14 5.80 -6.72 -10.02
N ARG A 15 6.86 -5.99 -10.42
CA ARG A 15 7.36 -4.87 -9.62
C ARG A 15 6.32 -3.75 -9.62
N ASP A 16 5.77 -3.45 -8.46
CA ASP A 16 4.67 -2.49 -8.30
C ASP A 16 4.50 -2.16 -6.80
N PRO A 17 3.92 -1.01 -6.39
CA PRO A 17 3.32 -0.92 -5.08
C PRO A 17 2.25 -2.00 -4.91
N ARG A 18 1.90 -2.33 -3.67
CA ARG A 18 0.79 -3.23 -3.38
C ARG A 18 -0.30 -2.49 -2.62
N GLY A 19 -1.53 -2.61 -3.11
CA GLY A 19 -2.73 -2.14 -2.40
C GLY A 19 -2.92 -2.92 -1.10
N PHE A 20 -3.17 -2.20 -0.02
CA PHE A 20 -3.44 -2.73 1.32
C PHE A 20 -4.67 -2.02 1.89
N SER A 21 -5.85 -2.40 1.42
CA SER A 21 -7.13 -1.84 1.85
C SER A 21 -7.77 -2.68 2.94
N LEU A 22 -8.21 -2.02 4.01
CA LEU A 22 -8.93 -2.62 5.14
C LEU A 22 -10.31 -1.95 5.26
N LYS A 23 -11.35 -2.76 5.54
CA LYS A 23 -12.69 -2.30 5.86
C LYS A 23 -13.06 -2.80 7.25
N PHE A 24 -13.35 -1.87 8.14
CA PHE A 24 -13.80 -2.13 9.50
C PHE A 24 -15.30 -1.94 9.55
N TYR A 25 -16.03 -3.00 9.85
CA TYR A 25 -17.46 -2.95 10.12
C TYR A 25 -17.64 -2.57 11.59
N THR A 26 -17.78 -1.28 11.87
CA THR A 26 -17.93 -0.75 13.23
C THR A 26 -19.41 -0.54 13.56
N GLU A 27 -19.71 -0.28 14.83
CA GLU A 27 -21.07 0.05 15.29
C GLU A 27 -21.55 1.42 14.78
N GLU A 28 -20.62 2.27 14.34
CA GLU A 28 -20.88 3.61 13.79
C GLU A 28 -20.82 3.64 12.25
N GLY A 29 -20.73 2.47 11.61
CA GLY A 29 -20.69 2.32 10.16
C GLY A 29 -19.38 1.73 9.65
N ASN A 30 -19.17 1.80 8.34
CA ASN A 30 -17.97 1.27 7.73
C ASN A 30 -16.85 2.31 7.79
N TRP A 31 -15.70 1.91 8.31
CA TRP A 31 -14.47 2.68 8.17
C TRP A 31 -13.50 1.98 7.23
N ASP A 32 -13.09 2.66 6.17
CA ASP A 32 -12.14 2.15 5.19
C ASP A 32 -10.77 2.81 5.37
N LEU A 33 -9.75 1.99 5.62
CA LEU A 33 -8.36 2.43 5.56
C LEU A 33 -7.75 1.92 4.25
N VAL A 34 -7.78 2.77 3.23
CA VAL A 34 -7.33 2.45 1.87
C VAL A 34 -5.84 2.76 1.72
N GLY A 35 -5.01 1.80 2.15
CA GLY A 35 -3.56 1.96 2.19
C GLY A 35 -2.79 1.28 1.06
N ASN A 36 -1.46 1.37 1.17
CA ASN A 36 -0.50 0.67 0.32
C ASN A 36 0.58 -0.03 1.17
N ASN A 37 1.44 -0.84 0.55
CA ASN A 37 2.61 -1.44 1.19
C ASN A 37 3.82 -0.50 1.34
N THR A 38 3.62 0.79 1.06
CA THR A 38 4.59 1.88 1.18
C THR A 38 4.01 3.03 2.00
N PRO A 39 4.80 3.71 2.87
CA PRO A 39 4.33 4.85 3.65
C PRO A 39 4.22 6.16 2.85
N ILE A 40 4.61 6.16 1.57
CA ILE A 40 4.67 7.35 0.71
C ILE A 40 4.09 7.05 -0.67
N PHE A 41 3.87 8.09 -1.46
CA PHE A 41 3.41 7.96 -2.84
C PHE A 41 4.26 8.77 -3.83
N PHE A 42 4.03 8.56 -5.13
CA PHE A 42 4.83 9.16 -6.21
C PHE A 42 4.57 10.66 -6.36
N ILE A 43 3.35 11.10 -6.11
CA ILE A 43 2.90 12.46 -6.34
C ILE A 43 2.20 12.99 -5.11
N ARG A 44 2.24 14.32 -4.95
CA ARG A 44 1.61 15.06 -3.84
C ARG A 44 0.49 16.00 -4.27
N ASP A 45 0.15 15.96 -5.56
CA ASP A 45 -0.96 16.71 -6.15
C ASP A 45 -1.88 15.72 -6.88
N PRO A 46 -3.16 15.61 -6.49
CA PRO A 46 -4.09 14.67 -7.11
C PRO A 46 -4.35 14.97 -8.60
N PHE A 47 -4.15 16.20 -9.05
CA PHE A 47 -4.32 16.57 -10.46
C PHE A 47 -3.41 15.76 -11.40
N LEU A 48 -2.24 15.33 -10.90
CA LEU A 48 -1.28 14.53 -11.66
C LEU A 48 -1.61 13.03 -11.66
N PHE A 49 -2.57 12.56 -10.84
CA PHE A 49 -2.83 11.13 -10.67
C PHE A 49 -3.28 10.43 -11.97
N PRO A 50 -4.21 10.99 -12.78
CA PRO A 50 -4.56 10.37 -14.05
C PRO A 50 -3.35 10.26 -15.00
N SER A 51 -2.56 11.33 -15.12
CA SER A 51 -1.35 11.36 -15.95
C SER A 51 -0.32 10.32 -15.49
N PHE A 52 -0.07 10.23 -14.18
CA PHE A 52 0.80 9.22 -13.60
C PHE A 52 0.31 7.81 -13.93
N ILE A 53 -0.96 7.48 -13.67
CA ILE A 53 -1.49 6.14 -13.91
C ILE A 53 -1.44 5.77 -15.40
N HIS A 54 -1.66 6.72 -16.31
CA HIS A 54 -1.50 6.47 -17.74
C HIS A 54 -0.07 6.05 -18.10
N THR A 55 0.95 6.69 -17.53
CA THR A 55 2.35 6.35 -17.83
C THR A 55 2.79 5.00 -17.25
N GLN A 56 2.13 4.54 -16.19
CA GLN A 56 2.35 3.19 -15.63
C GLN A 56 1.63 2.08 -16.42
N LYS A 57 0.71 2.44 -17.32
CA LYS A 57 -0.16 1.49 -18.04
C LYS A 57 0.33 1.24 -19.45
N ARG A 58 -0.49 1.45 -20.46
CA ARG A 58 -0.23 1.00 -21.83
C ARG A 58 -0.23 2.22 -22.73
N ASN A 59 0.69 2.24 -23.69
CA ASN A 59 0.71 3.25 -24.73
C ASN A 59 -0.64 3.23 -25.48
N PRO A 60 -1.26 4.41 -25.70
CA PRO A 60 -2.62 4.50 -26.25
C PRO A 60 -2.74 4.01 -27.70
N VAL A 61 -1.64 3.92 -28.45
CA VAL A 61 -1.63 3.46 -29.84
C VAL A 61 -1.31 1.97 -29.92
N THR A 62 -0.29 1.50 -29.20
CA THR A 62 0.22 0.12 -29.34
C THR A 62 -0.37 -0.85 -28.32
N ASN A 63 -1.00 -0.34 -27.26
CA ASN A 63 -1.47 -1.12 -26.12
C ASN A 63 -0.34 -1.93 -25.42
N LEU A 64 0.92 -1.51 -25.57
CA LEU A 64 2.11 -2.11 -24.92
C LEU A 64 2.58 -1.27 -23.74
N LYS A 65 3.34 -1.88 -22.82
CA LYS A 65 4.09 -1.12 -21.80
C LYS A 65 5.17 -0.28 -22.48
N ASP A 66 5.39 0.93 -21.98
CA ASP A 66 6.21 1.94 -22.65
C ASP A 66 7.20 2.55 -21.64
N PRO A 67 8.51 2.23 -21.75
CA PRO A 67 9.51 2.75 -20.84
C PRO A 67 9.75 4.26 -21.02
N ASP A 68 9.53 4.81 -22.22
CA ASP A 68 9.68 6.25 -22.46
C ASP A 68 8.58 7.00 -21.72
N MET A 69 7.32 6.57 -21.83
CA MET A 69 6.22 7.17 -21.05
C MET A 69 6.49 7.10 -19.54
N PHE A 70 6.95 5.95 -19.05
CA PHE A 70 7.24 5.75 -17.63
C PHE A 70 8.33 6.73 -17.16
N TRP A 71 9.49 6.76 -17.83
CA TRP A 71 10.64 7.55 -17.36
C TRP A 71 10.51 9.04 -17.68
N ASP A 72 9.82 9.43 -18.75
CA ASP A 72 9.53 10.84 -19.05
C ASP A 72 8.78 11.48 -17.88
N PHE A 73 7.69 10.87 -17.42
CA PHE A 73 6.95 11.39 -16.27
C PHE A 73 7.81 11.43 -15.00
N ILE A 74 8.51 10.35 -14.68
CA ILE A 74 9.30 10.24 -13.44
C ILE A 74 10.44 11.29 -13.41
N THR A 75 11.15 11.47 -14.53
CA THR A 75 12.29 12.39 -14.61
C THR A 75 11.87 13.86 -14.62
N LEU A 76 10.68 14.17 -15.17
CA LEU A 76 10.11 15.53 -15.14
C LEU A 76 9.45 15.88 -13.80
N ARG A 77 9.15 14.90 -12.95
CA ARG A 77 8.50 15.05 -11.64
C ARG A 77 9.41 14.57 -10.50
N PRO A 78 10.38 15.38 -10.06
CA PRO A 78 11.37 14.95 -9.06
C PRO A 78 10.78 14.59 -7.69
N GLU A 79 9.55 15.02 -7.38
CA GLU A 79 8.83 14.58 -6.17
C GLU A 79 8.61 13.06 -6.11
N THR A 80 8.67 12.37 -7.25
CA THR A 80 8.53 10.91 -7.34
C THR A 80 9.73 10.14 -6.77
N CYS A 81 10.89 10.79 -6.66
CA CYS A 81 12.18 10.15 -6.38
C CYS A 81 12.16 9.26 -5.13
N HIS A 82 11.51 9.69 -4.05
CA HIS A 82 11.46 8.92 -2.81
C HIS A 82 10.70 7.59 -2.98
N GLN A 83 9.52 7.64 -3.60
CA GLN A 83 8.71 6.44 -3.86
C GLN A 83 9.32 5.57 -4.97
N VAL A 84 9.98 6.16 -5.98
CA VAL A 84 10.72 5.40 -7.01
C VAL A 84 11.87 4.62 -6.35
N SER A 85 12.60 5.24 -5.43
CA SER A 85 13.67 4.58 -4.66
C SER A 85 13.12 3.40 -3.85
N PHE A 86 11.95 3.57 -3.23
CA PHE A 86 11.26 2.46 -2.54
C PHE A 86 10.82 1.36 -3.51
N LEU A 87 10.19 1.72 -4.63
CA LEU A 87 9.67 0.79 -5.64
C LEU A 87 10.79 -0.06 -6.26
N PHE A 88 11.96 0.51 -6.52
CA PHE A 88 13.09 -0.20 -7.13
C PHE A 88 14.01 -0.89 -6.10
N SER A 89 13.75 -0.75 -4.80
CA SER A 89 14.31 -1.65 -3.78
C SER A 89 13.68 -3.05 -3.86
N ASP A 90 14.15 -3.99 -3.04
CA ASP A 90 13.56 -5.33 -2.95
C ASP A 90 12.07 -5.30 -2.52
N ARG A 91 11.64 -4.22 -1.84
CA ARG A 91 10.25 -4.03 -1.41
C ARG A 91 9.24 -3.91 -2.56
N GLY A 92 9.71 -3.66 -3.78
CA GLY A 92 8.87 -3.62 -4.98
C GLY A 92 8.38 -4.98 -5.46
N THR A 93 8.96 -6.08 -4.97
CA THR A 93 8.56 -7.46 -5.30
C THR A 93 8.36 -8.29 -4.03
N PRO A 94 7.29 -8.08 -3.24
CA PRO A 94 7.02 -8.86 -2.03
C PRO A 94 6.87 -10.36 -2.29
N ASP A 95 7.31 -11.18 -1.35
CA ASP A 95 7.10 -12.63 -1.34
C ASP A 95 5.71 -12.96 -0.76
N GLY A 96 4.70 -12.84 -1.61
CA GLY A 96 3.29 -12.97 -1.24
C GLY A 96 2.75 -11.78 -0.46
N TYR A 97 1.43 -11.76 -0.23
CA TYR A 97 0.78 -10.63 0.48
C TYR A 97 1.03 -10.64 1.99
N ARG A 98 1.33 -11.79 2.58
CA ARG A 98 1.45 -11.97 4.04
C ARG A 98 2.73 -11.36 4.61
N ARG A 99 3.78 -11.22 3.79
CA ARG A 99 5.13 -10.80 4.21
C ARG A 99 5.46 -9.35 3.81
N MET A 100 4.44 -8.50 3.75
CA MET A 100 4.60 -7.06 3.56
C MET A 100 3.85 -6.28 4.62
N ASN A 101 4.33 -5.07 4.93
CA ASN A 101 3.58 -4.12 5.74
C ASN A 101 2.47 -3.46 4.92
N GLY A 102 1.51 -2.87 5.61
CA GLY A 102 0.59 -1.87 5.10
C GLY A 102 0.82 -0.53 5.78
N TYR A 103 0.39 0.54 5.12
CA TYR A 103 0.47 1.90 5.62
C TYR A 103 -0.74 2.68 5.09
N GLY A 104 -1.29 3.59 5.91
CA GLY A 104 -2.28 4.55 5.41
C GLY A 104 -1.68 5.58 4.45
N SER A 105 -0.34 5.71 4.45
CA SER A 105 0.49 6.64 3.67
C SER A 105 0.21 8.12 3.98
N HIS A 106 -1.03 8.58 3.82
CA HIS A 106 -1.48 9.93 4.13
C HIS A 106 -1.47 10.23 5.63
N THR A 107 -1.48 11.52 5.93
CA THR A 107 -1.72 12.04 7.29
C THR A 107 -3.21 12.17 7.50
N PHE A 108 -3.71 11.59 8.59
CA PHE A 108 -5.11 11.66 9.00
C PHE A 108 -5.24 12.53 10.25
N LYS A 109 -6.48 12.81 10.67
CA LYS A 109 -6.79 13.51 11.92
C LYS A 109 -7.59 12.58 12.82
N LEU A 110 -7.16 12.44 14.07
CA LEU A 110 -7.91 11.77 15.13
C LEU A 110 -8.52 12.83 16.04
N VAL A 111 -9.72 12.57 16.55
CA VAL A 111 -10.44 13.48 17.46
C VAL A 111 -10.91 12.66 18.67
N ASN A 112 -10.64 13.14 19.89
CA ASN A 112 -11.10 12.49 21.12
C ASN A 112 -12.52 12.95 21.53
N ALA A 113 -13.01 12.46 22.66
CA ALA A 113 -14.35 12.77 23.16
C ALA A 113 -14.54 14.24 23.54
N GLU A 114 -13.44 14.93 23.88
CA GLU A 114 -13.39 16.34 24.23
C GLU A 114 -13.30 17.26 23.00
N GLY A 115 -13.17 16.69 21.79
CA GLY A 115 -13.04 17.44 20.54
C GLY A 115 -11.61 17.91 20.24
N GLU A 116 -10.63 17.47 21.01
CA GLU A 116 -9.21 17.74 20.77
C GLU A 116 -8.70 16.86 19.63
N ALA A 117 -7.90 17.45 18.75
CA ALA A 117 -7.43 16.79 17.54
C ALA A 117 -5.92 16.68 17.46
N VAL A 118 -5.46 15.57 16.90
CA VAL A 118 -4.06 15.32 16.56
C VAL A 118 -3.96 14.77 15.14
N TYR A 119 -2.81 14.97 14.50
CA TYR A 119 -2.52 14.29 13.24
C TYR A 119 -1.94 12.90 13.50
N CYS A 120 -2.17 11.97 12.58
CA CYS A 120 -1.62 10.62 12.69
C CYS A 120 -1.20 9.99 11.36
N LYS A 121 -0.36 8.96 11.45
CA LYS A 121 -0.01 8.04 10.36
C LYS A 121 -0.29 6.60 10.80
N PHE A 122 -1.02 5.84 9.98
CA PHE A 122 -1.28 4.42 10.23
C PHE A 122 -0.17 3.52 9.67
N HIS A 123 0.26 2.55 10.47
CA HIS A 123 1.22 1.51 10.10
C HIS A 123 0.69 0.13 10.48
N MET A 124 0.67 -0.81 9.54
CA MET A 124 0.28 -2.21 9.75
C MET A 124 1.52 -3.08 9.51
N LYS A 125 2.19 -3.50 10.57
CA LYS A 125 3.44 -4.28 10.46
C LYS A 125 3.12 -5.77 10.41
N THR A 126 3.65 -6.48 9.40
CA THR A 126 3.44 -7.93 9.30
C THR A 126 4.09 -8.64 10.49
N ASP A 127 3.35 -9.53 11.14
CA ASP A 127 3.89 -10.37 12.21
C ASP A 127 4.69 -11.57 11.65
N GLN A 128 4.70 -11.78 10.33
CA GLN A 128 5.35 -12.90 9.64
C GLN A 128 6.78 -12.55 9.19
N GLY A 129 7.21 -11.31 9.42
CA GLY A 129 8.45 -10.76 8.90
C GLY A 129 8.35 -10.34 7.44
N ILE A 130 9.09 -9.29 7.09
CA ILE A 130 9.15 -8.80 5.71
C ILE A 130 10.00 -9.75 4.88
N LYS A 131 9.51 -10.13 3.70
CA LYS A 131 10.28 -10.92 2.74
C LYS A 131 9.97 -10.50 1.30
N ASN A 132 10.99 -10.58 0.47
CA ASN A 132 10.96 -10.12 -0.91
C ASN A 132 11.53 -11.18 -1.85
N LEU A 133 11.05 -11.17 -3.08
CA LEU A 133 11.56 -11.98 -4.18
C LEU A 133 12.67 -11.22 -4.88
N SER A 134 13.71 -11.93 -5.32
CA SER A 134 14.66 -11.37 -6.29
C SER A 134 13.95 -11.11 -7.62
N GLY A 135 14.51 -10.20 -8.43
CA GLY A 135 13.96 -9.93 -9.77
C GLY A 135 13.87 -11.19 -10.65
N SER A 136 14.86 -12.08 -10.56
CA SER A 136 14.85 -13.36 -11.29
C SER A 136 13.74 -14.29 -10.83
N LYS A 137 13.54 -14.45 -9.51
CA LYS A 137 12.49 -15.33 -8.99
C LYS A 137 11.09 -14.76 -9.26
N ALA A 138 10.93 -13.44 -9.16
CA ALA A 138 9.68 -12.78 -9.53
C ALA A 138 9.33 -13.00 -11.01
N GLY A 139 10.32 -12.95 -11.91
CA GLY A 139 10.16 -13.23 -13.34
C GLY A 139 9.91 -14.71 -13.68
N GLU A 140 10.47 -15.65 -12.91
CA GLU A 140 10.14 -17.07 -13.04
C GLU A 140 8.68 -17.34 -12.64
N LEU A 141 8.24 -16.78 -11.51
CA LEU A 141 6.88 -16.93 -11.01
C LEU A 141 5.85 -16.24 -11.90
N SER A 142 6.18 -15.11 -12.54
CA SER A 142 5.23 -14.45 -13.43
C SER A 142 4.83 -15.31 -14.63
N ALA A 143 5.67 -16.26 -15.03
CA ALA A 143 5.38 -17.23 -16.09
C ALA A 143 4.80 -18.55 -15.56
N SER A 144 5.29 -19.03 -14.42
CA SER A 144 4.94 -20.36 -13.89
C SER A 144 3.72 -20.37 -12.96
N ASP A 145 3.46 -19.28 -12.24
CA ASP A 145 2.31 -19.10 -11.36
C ASP A 145 1.95 -17.60 -11.26
N PRO A 146 1.27 -17.02 -12.28
CA PRO A 146 0.92 -15.60 -12.26
C PRO A 146 0.00 -15.21 -11.10
N ASP A 147 -0.66 -16.18 -10.46
CA ASP A 147 -1.55 -16.00 -9.30
C ASP A 147 -0.86 -16.34 -7.96
N TYR A 148 0.48 -16.33 -7.92
CA TYR A 148 1.29 -16.78 -6.78
C TYR A 148 0.87 -16.18 -5.44
N ALA A 149 0.72 -14.85 -5.35
CA ALA A 149 0.43 -14.19 -4.07
C ALA A 149 -1.01 -14.46 -3.61
N THR A 150 -1.93 -14.59 -4.56
CA THR A 150 -3.32 -14.99 -4.33
C THR A 150 -3.39 -16.44 -3.81
N ARG A 151 -2.68 -17.37 -4.45
CA ARG A 151 -2.58 -18.77 -4.03
C ARG A 151 -1.97 -18.91 -2.64
N ASP A 152 -0.86 -18.20 -2.39
CA ASP A 152 -0.19 -18.17 -1.08
C ASP A 152 -1.15 -17.75 0.05
N LEU A 153 -1.87 -16.64 -0.14
CA LEU A 153 -2.81 -16.14 0.86
C LEU A 153 -3.97 -17.11 1.10
N TYR A 154 -4.57 -17.63 0.02
CA TYR A 154 -5.69 -18.56 0.12
C TYR A 154 -5.30 -19.84 0.87
N ASN A 155 -4.19 -20.47 0.47
CA ASN A 155 -3.71 -21.71 1.09
C ASN A 155 -3.34 -21.49 2.56
N SER A 156 -2.66 -20.39 2.88
CA SER A 156 -2.30 -20.05 4.26
C SER A 156 -3.54 -19.99 5.16
N ILE A 157 -4.63 -19.38 4.70
CA ILE A 157 -5.87 -19.30 5.48
C ILE A 157 -6.57 -20.66 5.53
N ALA A 158 -6.63 -21.39 4.42
CA ALA A 158 -7.28 -22.70 4.35
C ALA A 158 -6.62 -23.74 5.27
N GLU A 159 -5.30 -23.64 5.46
CA GLU A 159 -4.50 -24.52 6.32
C GLU A 159 -4.47 -24.08 7.79
N GLY A 160 -5.17 -23.00 8.16
CA GLY A 160 -5.18 -22.47 9.53
C GLY A 160 -3.94 -21.62 9.89
N ASN A 161 -3.04 -21.38 8.93
CA ASN A 161 -1.88 -20.51 9.08
C ASN A 161 -2.28 -19.04 8.88
N PHE A 162 -3.11 -18.51 9.78
CA PHE A 162 -3.72 -17.19 9.63
C PHE A 162 -2.68 -16.05 9.70
N PRO A 163 -2.52 -15.23 8.63
CA PRO A 163 -1.65 -14.07 8.68
C PRO A 163 -2.24 -12.96 9.56
N SER A 164 -1.38 -12.26 10.28
CA SER A 164 -1.75 -11.14 11.15
C SER A 164 -0.83 -9.93 11.00
N TRP A 165 -1.35 -8.77 11.36
CA TRP A 165 -0.57 -7.53 11.37
C TRP A 165 -0.87 -6.76 12.64
N SER A 166 0.20 -6.25 13.25
CA SER A 166 0.15 -5.33 14.37
C SER A 166 -0.01 -3.90 13.85
N MET A 167 -1.07 -3.22 14.26
CA MET A 167 -1.38 -1.83 13.90
C MET A 167 -0.75 -0.86 14.90
N TYR A 168 -0.14 0.19 14.36
CA TYR A 168 0.49 1.28 15.10
C TYR A 168 0.08 2.62 14.51
N LEU A 169 0.21 3.65 15.35
CA LEU A 169 0.11 5.05 14.96
C LEU A 169 1.43 5.76 15.20
N GLN A 170 1.76 6.72 14.34
CA GLN A 170 2.52 7.90 14.77
C GLN A 170 1.50 9.00 15.05
N VAL A 171 1.76 9.83 16.05
CA VAL A 171 0.90 10.96 16.44
C VAL A 171 1.75 12.22 16.44
N MET A 172 1.19 13.32 15.93
CA MET A 172 1.83 14.64 15.86
C MET A 172 0.79 15.69 16.26
N THR A 173 1.12 16.57 17.22
CA THR A 173 0.23 17.68 17.60
C THR A 173 0.20 18.76 16.50
N PHE A 174 -0.74 19.68 16.61
CA PHE A 174 -0.83 20.79 15.66
C PHE A 174 0.37 21.74 15.79
N GLU A 175 0.87 21.96 17.01
CA GLU A 175 2.05 22.78 17.28
C GLU A 175 3.34 22.12 16.76
N GLU A 176 3.45 20.80 16.83
CA GLU A 176 4.56 20.05 16.25
C GLU A 176 4.51 20.11 14.73
N ALA A 177 3.33 19.96 14.13
CA ALA A 177 3.12 20.03 12.69
C ALA A 177 3.54 21.38 12.09
N GLU A 178 3.22 22.49 12.78
CA GLU A 178 3.59 23.85 12.36
C GLU A 178 5.11 24.08 12.37
N LYS A 179 5.82 23.37 13.25
CA LYS A 179 7.29 23.47 13.39
C LYS A 179 8.03 22.38 12.63
N PHE A 180 7.31 21.44 12.03
CA PHE A 180 7.93 20.29 11.38
C PHE A 180 8.66 20.73 10.11
N ARG A 181 9.90 20.27 9.94
CA ARG A 181 10.80 20.69 8.85
C ARG A 181 10.31 20.38 7.43
N TRP A 182 9.33 19.50 7.30
CA TRP A 182 8.66 19.17 6.05
C TRP A 182 7.16 19.39 6.22
N ASN A 183 6.45 19.59 5.10
CA ASN A 183 4.99 19.60 5.15
C ASN A 183 4.49 18.21 5.62
N PRO A 184 3.82 18.10 6.79
CA PRO A 184 3.35 16.82 7.31
C PRO A 184 2.22 16.20 6.45
N PHE A 185 1.62 16.98 5.56
CA PHE A 185 0.59 16.55 4.61
C PHE A 185 1.15 16.16 3.23
N ASP A 186 2.46 16.34 2.99
CA ASP A 186 3.11 15.88 1.77
C ASP A 186 3.26 14.35 1.81
N VAL A 187 2.46 13.63 1.02
CA VAL A 187 2.47 12.16 0.94
C VAL A 187 3.77 11.58 0.37
N THR A 188 4.69 12.41 -0.14
CA THR A 188 6.05 11.96 -0.52
C THR A 188 7.00 11.91 0.69
N LYS A 189 6.55 12.25 1.90
CA LYS A 189 7.36 12.32 3.13
C LYS A 189 6.90 11.31 4.18
N VAL A 190 7.87 10.84 4.95
CA VAL A 190 7.65 10.03 6.16
C VAL A 190 7.86 10.89 7.40
N TRP A 191 7.23 10.51 8.51
CA TRP A 191 7.59 11.03 9.82
C TRP A 191 8.68 10.13 10.44
N PRO A 192 9.86 10.66 10.80
CA PRO A 192 10.93 9.87 11.40
C PRO A 192 10.48 9.22 12.70
N GLN A 193 10.70 7.91 12.84
CA GLN A 193 10.27 7.17 14.03
C GLN A 193 11.04 7.54 15.31
N GLY A 194 12.23 8.13 15.19
CA GLY A 194 12.97 8.66 16.35
C GLY A 194 12.37 9.95 16.92
N GLU A 195 11.60 10.69 16.11
CA GLU A 195 10.90 11.91 16.53
C GLU A 195 9.44 11.60 16.88
N PHE A 196 8.78 10.77 16.07
CA PHE A 196 7.40 10.34 16.24
C PHE A 196 7.36 8.80 16.36
N PRO A 197 7.53 8.23 17.56
CA PRO A 197 7.60 6.78 17.74
C PRO A 197 6.28 6.09 17.40
N LEU A 198 6.36 4.79 17.09
CA LEU A 198 5.18 3.96 16.83
C LEU A 198 4.48 3.62 18.15
N ILE A 199 3.21 3.99 18.25
CA ILE A 199 2.32 3.71 19.38
C ILE A 199 1.44 2.50 18.99
N PRO A 200 1.46 1.39 19.76
CA PRO A 200 0.60 0.24 19.48
C PRO A 200 -0.88 0.58 19.58
N VAL A 201 -1.68 0.08 18.65
CA VAL A 201 -3.16 0.21 18.67
C VAL A 201 -3.83 -1.13 18.88
N GLY A 202 -3.44 -2.14 18.10
CA GLY A 202 -4.08 -3.45 18.13
C GLY A 202 -3.53 -4.37 17.07
N ARG A 203 -4.24 -5.47 16.81
CA ARG A 203 -3.85 -6.48 15.82
C ARG A 203 -5.07 -6.98 15.09
N PHE A 204 -4.95 -7.20 13.78
CA PHE A 204 -5.97 -7.91 12.99
C PHE A 204 -5.39 -9.19 12.40
N THR A 205 -6.28 -10.14 12.11
CA THR A 205 -5.92 -11.47 11.60
C THR A 205 -6.89 -11.85 10.50
N LEU A 206 -6.38 -12.29 9.35
CA LEU A 206 -7.21 -12.80 8.26
C LEU A 206 -7.37 -14.30 8.46
N ASN A 207 -8.58 -14.73 8.82
CA ASN A 207 -8.87 -16.11 9.22
C ASN A 207 -9.98 -16.78 8.40
N ARG A 208 -10.45 -16.13 7.33
CA ARG A 208 -11.52 -16.64 6.48
C ARG A 208 -11.30 -16.24 5.03
N ASN A 209 -11.31 -17.23 4.15
CA ASN A 209 -11.32 -17.01 2.70
C ASN A 209 -12.71 -16.59 2.21
N PRO A 210 -12.80 -15.86 1.09
CA PRO A 210 -14.07 -15.62 0.42
C PRO A 210 -14.67 -16.96 -0.03
N LYS A 211 -16.00 -17.10 0.08
CA LYS A 211 -16.72 -18.26 -0.46
C LYS A 211 -16.95 -18.10 -1.96
N ASN A 212 -17.13 -16.85 -2.41
CA ASN A 212 -17.21 -16.50 -3.82
C ASN A 212 -16.33 -15.27 -4.09
N TYR A 213 -15.27 -15.45 -4.87
CA TYR A 213 -14.33 -14.37 -5.17
C TYR A 213 -15.02 -13.18 -5.84
N PHE A 214 -15.91 -13.41 -6.80
CA PHE A 214 -16.57 -12.33 -7.51
C PHE A 214 -17.44 -11.48 -6.58
N ALA A 215 -18.31 -12.12 -5.80
CA ALA A 215 -19.24 -11.42 -4.92
C ALA A 215 -18.55 -10.74 -3.73
N GLU A 216 -17.49 -11.33 -3.17
CA GLU A 216 -16.87 -10.84 -1.93
C GLU A 216 -15.58 -10.04 -2.15
N VAL A 217 -14.90 -10.22 -3.30
CA VAL A 217 -13.63 -9.56 -3.62
C VAL A 217 -13.75 -8.68 -4.86
N GLU A 218 -14.29 -9.15 -5.98
CA GLU A 218 -14.38 -8.31 -7.19
C GLU A 218 -15.37 -7.14 -7.01
N GLN A 219 -16.47 -7.37 -6.30
CA GLN A 219 -17.49 -6.35 -6.03
C GLN A 219 -17.18 -5.49 -4.79
N ILE A 220 -16.06 -5.73 -4.10
CA ILE A 220 -15.74 -4.94 -2.92
C ILE A 220 -15.43 -3.50 -3.32
N ALA A 221 -15.98 -2.55 -2.57
CA ALA A 221 -15.72 -1.13 -2.75
C ALA A 221 -15.10 -0.55 -1.48
N PHE A 222 -14.02 0.21 -1.64
CA PHE A 222 -13.38 0.95 -0.56
C PHE A 222 -13.35 2.43 -0.92
N SER A 223 -13.60 3.31 0.05
CA SER A 223 -13.48 4.76 -0.10
C SER A 223 -12.76 5.36 1.11
N PRO A 224 -11.68 6.14 0.93
CA PRO A 224 -11.09 6.93 2.02
C PRO A 224 -12.10 7.88 2.68
#